data_AF-A0A940AD78-F1
#
_entry.id   AF-A0A940AD78-F1
#
_cell.length_a   1.000
_cell.length_b   1.000
_cell.length_c   1.000
_cell.angle_alpha   90.00
_cell.angle_beta   90.00
_cell.angle_gamma   90.00
#
_symmetry.space_group_name_H-M   'P 1'
#
loop_
_entity.id
_entity.type
_entity.pdbx_description
1 polymer ?
#
loop_
_entity_poly.entity_id
_entity_poly.type
_entity_poly.pdbx_seq_one_letter_code
_entity_poly.pdbx_strand_id
1 'polypeptide(L)'
;MKKIFCFLTIMAVVGMAACSIGKEAGDETVSLSTDASSVTENDDVSGGNEAPEIEVKEGVYADYAFITIGGEIKRYKLFSEDLGDIDLTCVADDNLLFKWGAGDAWRFYEMKEYPELDRVLGLGPGGGIFEAAPFRGVKISEIEAVKNSEAVLLLNGSVESGKEIWEDFYTKTSKHMPASVIIADCYTQSSNVSEALKQAEAGDYPCLYFKKLTYDGVEYVLEPVCRVDDEYVVRKDEDYDRDTKYFKYLRHFEGEAEFPTMIYSYYSIYILTDDGASDRDEIESSQWMDTTGAILYAEVFGEYTWKDNAPFLPLQ
;
A
#
# COMPACT_ATOMS: atom_id res chain seq x y z
N MET A 1 35.46 1.15 -0.53
CA MET A 1 34.13 1.40 -1.14
C MET A 1 33.07 0.89 -0.17
N LYS A 2 32.49 1.80 0.62
CA LYS A 2 31.33 1.55 1.46
C LYS A 2 30.32 2.62 1.06
N LYS A 3 29.23 2.23 0.40
CA LYS A 3 28.06 3.09 0.23
C LYS A 3 27.06 2.65 1.28
N ILE A 4 26.87 3.50 2.27
CA ILE A 4 25.80 3.42 3.26
C ILE A 4 24.56 3.99 2.56
N PHE A 5 23.51 3.19 2.42
CA PHE A 5 22.17 3.66 2.14
C PHE A 5 21.25 3.03 3.18
N CYS A 6 20.98 3.77 4.26
CA CYS A 6 19.83 3.54 5.11
C CYS A 6 18.59 4.01 4.34
N PHE A 7 17.61 3.15 4.10
CA PHE A 7 16.24 3.61 3.91
C PHE A 7 15.25 2.71 4.62
N LEU A 8 14.32 3.40 5.25
CA LEU A 8 13.26 2.96 6.13
C LEU A 8 12.13 2.38 5.25
N THR A 9 11.89 1.07 5.32
CA THR A 9 10.71 0.47 4.71
C THR A 9 9.50 0.80 5.59
N ILE A 10 8.90 1.96 5.37
CA ILE A 10 7.48 2.13 5.67
C ILE A 10 6.77 1.35 4.56
N MET A 11 6.02 0.31 4.93
CA MET A 11 5.21 -0.49 4.02
C MET A 11 4.44 0.43 3.07
N ALA A 12 4.93 0.52 1.84
CA ALA A 12 4.20 1.08 0.74
C ALA A 12 3.03 0.13 0.47
N VAL A 13 1.82 0.65 0.70
CA VAL A 13 0.63 0.17 0.02
C VAL A 13 1.00 0.03 -1.45
N VAL A 14 0.80 -1.17 -2.00
CA VAL A 14 1.05 -1.51 -3.40
C VAL A 14 0.15 -0.62 -4.27
N GLY A 15 0.65 0.54 -4.68
CA GLY A 15 0.10 1.38 -5.73
C GLY A 15 0.87 1.10 -7.00
N MET A 16 0.26 0.40 -7.96
CA MET A 16 0.85 0.15 -9.26
C MET A 16 1.06 1.47 -10.02
N ALA A 17 2.25 1.61 -10.60
CA ALA A 17 2.53 2.65 -11.59
C ALA A 17 1.61 2.47 -12.81
N ALA A 18 0.74 3.46 -13.06
CA ALA A 18 0.02 3.55 -14.31
C ALA A 18 1.01 3.83 -15.45
N CYS A 19 1.19 2.85 -16.33
CA CYS A 19 2.00 2.97 -17.54
C CYS A 19 1.18 3.70 -18.61
N SER A 20 1.53 4.96 -18.93
CA SER A 20 1.03 5.63 -20.13
C SER A 20 2.02 5.41 -21.29
N ILE A 21 1.64 4.59 -22.28
CA ILE A 21 2.42 4.44 -23.52
C ILE A 21 2.07 5.56 -24.49
N GLY A 22 3.04 6.45 -24.68
CA GLY A 22 3.58 6.86 -25.99
C GLY A 22 2.69 7.56 -27.02
N LYS A 23 3.04 8.82 -27.29
CA LYS A 23 3.16 9.31 -28.68
C LYS A 23 4.44 10.13 -28.84
N GLU A 24 5.24 9.74 -29.82
CA GLU A 24 6.59 10.20 -30.15
C GLU A 24 6.71 11.72 -30.39
N ALA A 25 7.86 12.30 -30.02
CA ALA A 25 8.75 13.01 -30.95
C ALA A 25 9.99 13.60 -30.23
N GLY A 26 11.18 13.40 -30.83
CA GLY A 26 12.30 14.34 -30.75
C GLY A 26 13.53 13.87 -29.99
N ASP A 27 14.54 13.44 -30.74
CA ASP A 27 15.94 13.27 -30.32
C ASP A 27 16.47 14.50 -29.58
N GLU A 28 17.23 14.28 -28.49
CA GLU A 28 18.47 15.01 -28.23
C GLU A 28 19.34 14.27 -27.20
N THR A 29 20.49 13.78 -27.67
CA THR A 29 21.59 13.20 -26.87
C THR A 29 22.24 14.27 -25.99
N VAL A 30 22.46 13.97 -24.69
CA VAL A 30 23.35 14.74 -23.82
C VAL A 30 24.33 13.80 -23.10
N SER A 31 25.62 14.06 -23.32
CA SER A 31 26.78 13.34 -22.82
C SER A 31 27.10 13.65 -21.35
N LEU A 32 27.45 12.62 -20.59
CA LEU A 32 27.93 12.66 -19.21
C LEU A 32 29.42 13.07 -19.15
N SER A 33 29.76 14.06 -18.32
CA SER A 33 31.14 14.29 -17.85
C SER A 33 31.23 14.16 -16.34
N THR A 34 32.06 13.22 -15.90
CA THR A 34 32.50 13.05 -14.51
C THR A 34 33.60 14.05 -14.17
N ASP A 35 33.41 14.86 -13.14
CA ASP A 35 34.52 15.43 -12.40
C ASP A 35 34.23 15.37 -10.90
N ALA A 36 35.06 14.61 -10.20
CA ALA A 36 35.10 14.49 -8.76
C ALA A 36 36.12 15.49 -8.21
N SER A 37 35.71 16.38 -7.31
CA SER A 37 36.63 17.06 -6.42
C SER A 37 35.99 17.44 -5.08
N SER A 38 36.48 16.74 -4.04
CA SER A 38 36.74 17.17 -2.66
C SER A 38 35.74 18.08 -1.94
N VAL A 39 35.10 17.53 -0.89
CA VAL A 39 34.84 18.29 0.34
C VAL A 39 35.23 17.43 1.55
N THR A 40 36.00 18.06 2.42
CA THR A 40 36.67 17.56 3.62
C THR A 40 35.71 17.16 4.74
N GLU A 41 36.08 16.09 5.45
CA GLU A 41 35.52 15.64 6.72
C GLU A 41 35.51 16.77 7.76
N ASN A 42 34.36 16.95 8.41
CA ASN A 42 34.28 17.34 9.81
C ASN A 42 33.18 16.49 10.45
N ASP A 43 33.61 15.61 11.34
CA ASP A 43 32.80 14.80 12.21
C ASP A 43 32.06 15.68 13.22
N ASP A 44 30.73 15.57 13.24
CA ASP A 44 29.91 15.69 14.44
C ASP A 44 28.58 14.95 14.18
N VAL A 45 28.66 13.61 14.18
CA VAL A 45 27.48 12.74 14.11
C VAL A 45 26.88 12.61 15.51
N SER A 46 26.06 13.59 15.90
CA SER A 46 25.01 13.37 16.89
C SER A 46 23.79 12.84 16.15
N GLY A 47 23.76 11.53 15.91
CA GLY A 47 22.66 10.83 15.25
C GLY A 47 21.44 10.76 16.17
N GLY A 48 20.63 11.81 16.20
CA GLY A 48 19.25 11.74 16.66
C GLY A 48 18.46 10.89 15.67
N ASN A 49 17.98 9.73 16.12
CA ASN A 49 16.98 8.91 15.41
C ASN A 49 15.61 9.60 15.49
N GLU A 50 15.47 10.77 14.87
CA GLU A 50 14.15 11.33 14.60
C GLU A 50 13.67 10.70 13.28
N ALA A 51 12.58 9.95 13.35
CA ALA A 51 11.89 9.48 12.15
C ALA A 51 11.57 10.70 11.28
N PRO A 52 11.70 10.63 9.95
CA PRO A 52 11.39 11.77 9.10
C PRO A 52 9.93 12.17 9.34
N GLU A 53 9.70 13.38 9.85
CA GLU A 53 8.36 13.93 9.95
C GLU A 53 7.77 13.95 8.54
N ILE A 54 6.75 13.12 8.31
CA ILE A 54 5.95 13.19 7.09
C ILE A 54 5.09 14.44 7.23
N GLU A 55 5.53 15.52 6.60
CA GLU A 55 4.73 16.72 6.42
C GLU A 55 3.50 16.35 5.58
N VAL A 56 2.30 16.47 6.16
CA VAL A 56 1.06 16.33 5.39
C VAL A 56 0.98 17.52 4.46
N LYS A 57 1.18 17.25 3.17
CA LYS A 57 0.95 18.25 2.14
C LYS A 57 -0.51 18.14 1.74
N GLU A 58 -1.25 19.21 1.99
CA GLU A 58 -2.58 19.40 1.41
C GLU A 58 -2.50 19.17 -0.13
N GLY A 59 -3.34 18.27 -0.67
CA GLY A 59 -3.32 17.89 -2.08
C GLY A 59 -3.45 16.38 -2.33
N VAL A 60 -3.11 15.94 -3.55
CA VAL A 60 -3.10 14.51 -3.92
C VAL A 60 -1.71 13.93 -3.73
N TYR A 61 -1.61 12.84 -2.97
CA TYR A 61 -0.40 12.07 -2.75
C TYR A 61 -0.70 10.57 -2.83
N ALA A 62 0.04 9.87 -3.71
CA ALA A 62 -0.29 8.50 -4.09
C ALA A 62 -1.77 8.40 -4.53
N ASP A 63 -2.52 7.47 -3.94
CA ASP A 63 -3.93 7.24 -4.25
C ASP A 63 -4.90 8.02 -3.33
N TYR A 64 -4.40 9.04 -2.61
CA TYR A 64 -5.19 9.78 -1.63
C TYR A 64 -5.23 11.29 -1.92
N ALA A 65 -6.40 11.89 -1.70
CA ALA A 65 -6.61 13.32 -1.65
C ALA A 65 -6.75 13.78 -0.19
N PHE A 66 -5.98 14.80 0.19
CA PHE A 66 -6.06 15.48 1.47
C PHE A 66 -6.74 16.84 1.24
N ILE A 67 -7.98 16.97 1.72
CA ILE A 67 -8.87 18.09 1.44
C ILE A 67 -9.22 18.79 2.74
N THR A 68 -9.02 20.11 2.80
CA THR A 68 -9.41 20.92 3.95
C THR A 68 -10.90 21.24 3.88
N ILE A 69 -11.66 20.90 4.92
CA ILE A 69 -13.11 21.12 5.00
C ILE A 69 -13.42 21.69 6.38
N GLY A 70 -13.93 22.91 6.43
CA GLY A 70 -14.26 23.56 7.71
C GLY A 70 -13.07 23.81 8.63
N GLY A 71 -11.84 23.86 8.08
CA GLY A 71 -10.60 24.03 8.84
C GLY A 71 -9.91 22.74 9.29
N GLU A 72 -10.49 21.58 8.96
CA GLU A 72 -9.91 20.25 9.24
C GLU A 72 -9.44 19.59 7.93
N ILE A 73 -8.27 18.96 7.94
CA ILE A 73 -7.78 18.17 6.81
C ILE A 73 -8.44 16.79 6.87
N LYS A 74 -9.10 16.38 5.79
CA LYS A 74 -9.70 15.04 5.64
C LYS A 74 -9.04 14.26 4.52
N ARG A 75 -8.84 12.96 4.72
CA ARG A 75 -8.29 12.05 3.70
C ARG A 75 -9.39 11.32 2.93
N TYR A 76 -9.29 11.33 1.61
CA TYR A 76 -10.16 10.60 0.69
C TYR A 76 -9.32 9.68 -0.18
N LYS A 77 -9.78 8.46 -0.44
CA LYS A 77 -9.18 7.56 -1.42
C LYS A 77 -9.71 7.90 -2.81
N LEU A 78 -8.82 8.02 -3.79
CA LEU A 78 -9.16 8.29 -5.19
C LEU A 78 -9.56 7.01 -5.93
N PHE A 79 -10.56 7.13 -6.79
CA PHE A 79 -11.06 6.10 -7.68
C PHE A 79 -11.18 6.69 -9.09
N SER A 80 -10.74 5.98 -10.11
CA SER A 80 -10.97 6.37 -11.50
C SER A 80 -12.30 5.76 -11.96
N GLU A 81 -13.29 6.59 -12.29
CA GLU A 81 -14.56 6.14 -12.85
C GLU A 81 -14.99 7.01 -14.04
N ASP A 82 -15.78 6.43 -14.95
CA ASP A 82 -16.49 7.15 -16.02
C ASP A 82 -17.85 7.60 -15.46
N LEU A 83 -17.93 8.88 -15.10
CA LEU A 83 -18.95 9.38 -14.17
C LEU A 83 -20.20 9.97 -14.83
N GLY A 84 -20.31 9.95 -16.17
CA GLY A 84 -21.51 10.46 -16.85
C GLY A 84 -21.83 11.93 -16.53
N ASP A 85 -23.12 12.29 -16.61
CA ASP A 85 -23.60 13.65 -16.33
C ASP A 85 -23.93 13.84 -14.84
N ILE A 86 -23.00 14.43 -14.07
CA ILE A 86 -23.18 14.71 -12.63
C ILE A 86 -23.44 16.20 -12.39
N ASP A 87 -24.40 16.50 -11.51
CA ASP A 87 -24.67 17.86 -11.03
C ASP A 87 -23.81 18.19 -9.79
N LEU A 88 -23.01 19.26 -9.88
CA LEU A 88 -21.90 19.55 -8.97
C LEU A 88 -22.09 20.88 -8.23
N THR A 89 -21.53 20.95 -7.02
CA THR A 89 -21.31 22.21 -6.29
C THR A 89 -19.84 22.29 -5.85
N CYS A 90 -19.20 23.44 -6.03
CA CYS A 90 -17.80 23.61 -5.60
C CYS A 90 -17.69 23.52 -4.08
N VAL A 91 -16.75 22.73 -3.59
CA VAL A 91 -16.21 22.93 -2.23
C VAL A 91 -15.37 24.21 -2.30
N ALA A 92 -15.49 25.10 -1.31
CA ALA A 92 -14.94 26.47 -1.36
C ALA A 92 -13.54 26.60 -2.00
N ASP A 93 -13.33 27.65 -2.82
CA ASP A 93 -12.10 27.88 -3.61
C ASP A 93 -10.81 27.96 -2.77
N ASP A 94 -10.91 28.17 -1.46
CA ASP A 94 -9.75 28.19 -0.55
C ASP A 94 -9.17 26.78 -0.30
N ASN A 95 -9.85 25.71 -0.74
CA ASN A 95 -9.44 24.31 -0.59
C ASN A 95 -8.78 23.71 -1.87
N LEU A 96 -8.32 24.57 -2.79
CA LEU A 96 -7.66 24.22 -4.06
C LEU A 96 -6.17 23.92 -3.87
N LEU A 97 -5.65 22.77 -4.32
CA LEU A 97 -4.32 22.31 -3.91
C LEU A 97 -3.36 21.83 -5.02
N PHE A 98 -2.25 22.57 -5.07
CA PHE A 98 -0.89 22.45 -5.61
C PHE A 98 -0.57 22.01 -7.06
N LYS A 99 0.49 22.68 -7.56
CA LYS A 99 1.04 22.71 -8.92
C LYS A 99 2.49 22.20 -8.87
N TRP A 100 2.81 21.06 -9.47
CA TRP A 100 4.17 20.74 -9.90
C TRP A 100 4.12 20.49 -11.41
N GLY A 101 4.77 21.36 -12.18
CA GLY A 101 4.56 21.49 -13.62
C GLY A 101 3.51 22.56 -13.95
N ALA A 102 3.79 23.40 -14.95
CA ALA A 102 2.89 24.48 -15.35
C ALA A 102 1.62 23.92 -16.03
N GLY A 103 0.58 23.62 -15.25
CA GLY A 103 -0.76 23.29 -15.75
C GLY A 103 -1.67 22.95 -14.56
N ASP A 104 -2.74 23.73 -14.40
CA ASP A 104 -3.92 23.62 -13.52
C ASP A 104 -3.89 22.70 -12.27
N ALA A 105 -4.19 23.28 -11.10
CA ALA A 105 -4.27 22.55 -9.82
C ALA A 105 -5.51 21.64 -9.73
N TRP A 106 -5.45 20.64 -8.84
CA TRP A 106 -6.60 19.80 -8.52
C TRP A 106 -7.78 20.62 -7.97
N ARG A 107 -9.00 20.22 -8.33
CA ARG A 107 -10.24 20.82 -7.81
C ARG A 107 -11.16 19.74 -7.29
N PHE A 108 -11.79 19.97 -6.14
CA PHE A 108 -12.73 19.02 -5.55
C PHE A 108 -14.14 19.62 -5.47
N TYR A 109 -15.15 18.82 -5.80
CA TYR A 109 -16.55 19.21 -5.84
C TYR A 109 -17.38 18.28 -4.96
N GLU A 110 -18.31 18.87 -4.22
CA GLU A 110 -19.38 18.12 -3.57
C GLU A 110 -20.38 17.68 -4.64
N MET A 111 -20.72 16.41 -4.60
CA MET A 111 -21.72 15.81 -5.47
C MET A 111 -23.07 15.90 -4.76
N LYS A 112 -24.07 16.54 -5.39
CA LYS A 112 -25.40 16.69 -4.76
C LYS A 112 -26.07 15.35 -4.43
N GLU A 113 -25.72 14.31 -5.17
CA GLU A 113 -26.21 12.94 -4.98
C GLU A 113 -25.67 12.27 -3.71
N TYR A 114 -24.50 12.71 -3.24
CA TYR A 114 -23.82 12.21 -2.04
C TYR A 114 -23.67 13.35 -1.03
N PRO A 115 -24.78 13.73 -0.34
CA PRO A 115 -24.73 14.76 0.68
C PRO A 115 -23.76 14.37 1.81
N GLU A 116 -23.28 15.35 2.57
CA GLU A 116 -22.36 15.16 3.71
C GLU A 116 -20.91 14.80 3.33
N LEU A 117 -20.54 14.97 2.05
CA LEU A 117 -19.19 14.70 1.54
C LEU A 117 -18.78 13.22 1.65
N ASP A 118 -19.77 12.32 1.60
CA ASP A 118 -19.53 10.88 1.50
C ASP A 118 -18.80 10.50 0.22
N ARG A 119 -18.95 11.32 -0.83
CA ARG A 119 -18.16 11.27 -2.04
C ARG A 119 -17.90 12.67 -2.58
N VAL A 120 -16.72 12.87 -3.16
CA VAL A 120 -16.33 14.12 -3.82
C VAL A 120 -15.76 13.84 -5.19
N LEU A 121 -15.92 14.78 -6.11
CA LEU A 121 -15.36 14.69 -7.45
C LEU A 121 -14.04 15.47 -7.50
N GLY A 122 -12.94 14.79 -7.79
CA GLY A 122 -11.64 15.38 -8.10
C GLY A 122 -11.46 15.62 -9.60
N LEU A 123 -11.12 16.85 -9.99
CA LEU A 123 -10.62 17.18 -11.33
C LEU A 123 -9.11 17.37 -11.26
N GLY A 124 -8.37 16.48 -11.91
CA GLY A 124 -6.92 16.47 -11.92
C GLY A 124 -6.29 17.40 -12.97
N PRO A 125 -4.98 17.70 -12.82
CA PRO A 125 -4.19 18.39 -13.85
C PRO A 125 -4.25 17.58 -15.15
N GLY A 126 -4.75 18.20 -16.23
CA GLY A 126 -4.96 17.52 -17.52
C GLY A 126 -6.39 17.07 -17.79
N GLY A 127 -7.35 17.37 -16.90
CA GLY A 127 -8.78 17.17 -17.13
C GLY A 127 -9.29 15.76 -16.81
N GLY A 128 -8.47 14.93 -16.17
CA GLY A 128 -8.92 13.65 -15.63
C GLY A 128 -9.94 13.86 -14.52
N ILE A 129 -10.98 13.03 -14.51
CA ILE A 129 -12.04 13.06 -13.51
C ILE A 129 -11.87 11.84 -12.62
N PHE A 130 -11.92 12.06 -11.31
CA PHE A 130 -11.76 11.04 -10.28
C PHE A 130 -12.86 11.21 -9.26
N GLU A 131 -13.43 10.10 -8.81
CA GLU A 131 -14.25 10.12 -7.61
C GLU A 131 -13.34 9.89 -6.40
N ALA A 132 -13.70 10.44 -5.25
CA ALA A 132 -13.01 10.16 -4.02
C ALA A 132 -14.01 9.93 -2.89
N ALA A 133 -13.74 8.95 -2.04
CA ALA A 133 -14.56 8.67 -0.86
C ALA A 133 -13.69 8.66 0.40
N PRO A 134 -14.22 9.05 1.58
CA PRO A 134 -13.52 8.91 2.84
C PRO A 134 -13.10 7.46 3.02
N PHE A 135 -11.86 7.25 3.46
CA PHE A 135 -11.51 5.94 3.97
C PHE A 135 -12.23 5.74 5.30
N ARG A 136 -12.73 4.54 5.57
CA ARG A 136 -13.39 4.23 6.83
C ARG A 136 -12.80 2.94 7.37
N GLY A 137 -12.26 3.02 8.58
CA GLY A 137 -11.82 1.85 9.33
C GLY A 137 -12.99 0.92 9.64
N VAL A 138 -12.66 -0.29 10.06
CA VAL A 138 -13.61 -1.28 10.55
C VAL A 138 -13.77 -1.20 12.06
N LYS A 139 -14.90 -1.68 12.57
CA LYS A 139 -15.12 -1.81 14.01
C LYS A 139 -14.32 -2.99 14.55
N ILE A 140 -13.91 -2.91 15.82
CA ILE A 140 -13.28 -4.04 16.53
C ILE A 140 -14.14 -5.32 16.47
N SER A 141 -15.46 -5.20 16.52
CA SER A 141 -16.36 -6.35 16.39
C SER A 141 -16.22 -7.10 15.06
N GLU A 142 -15.83 -6.41 13.99
CA GLU A 142 -15.59 -7.03 12.67
C GLU A 142 -14.27 -7.80 12.68
N ILE A 143 -13.22 -7.26 13.31
CA ILE A 143 -11.94 -7.96 13.50
C ILE A 143 -12.13 -9.21 14.36
N GLU A 144 -12.88 -9.09 15.46
CA GLU A 144 -13.20 -10.24 16.31
C GLU A 144 -14.04 -11.30 15.56
N ALA A 145 -14.91 -10.89 14.63
CA ALA A 145 -15.61 -11.84 13.76
C ALA A 145 -14.62 -12.62 12.87
N VAL A 146 -13.60 -11.96 12.31
CA VAL A 146 -12.55 -12.62 11.52
C VAL A 146 -11.74 -13.59 12.35
N LYS A 147 -11.35 -13.22 13.57
CA LYS A 147 -10.60 -14.11 14.49
C LYS A 147 -11.32 -15.42 14.77
N ASN A 148 -12.65 -15.39 14.73
CA ASN A 148 -13.51 -16.56 14.97
C ASN A 148 -13.98 -17.25 13.68
N SER A 149 -13.44 -16.86 12.52
CA SER A 149 -13.79 -17.41 11.21
C SER A 149 -12.72 -18.36 10.68
N GLU A 150 -12.96 -18.99 9.53
CA GLU A 150 -11.98 -19.81 8.82
C GLU A 150 -11.00 -18.97 7.97
N ALA A 151 -10.51 -17.86 8.53
CA ALA A 151 -9.56 -16.96 7.89
C ALA A 151 -8.28 -16.80 8.73
N VAL A 152 -7.19 -16.51 8.04
CA VAL A 152 -5.94 -16.09 8.66
C VAL A 152 -6.02 -14.58 8.90
N LEU A 153 -5.83 -14.13 10.13
CA LEU A 153 -5.73 -12.71 10.45
C LEU A 153 -4.26 -12.33 10.63
N LEU A 154 -3.78 -11.38 9.84
CA LEU A 154 -2.50 -10.73 10.01
C LEU A 154 -2.72 -9.35 10.62
N LEU A 155 -2.13 -9.09 11.79
CA LEU A 155 -2.11 -7.78 12.42
C LEU A 155 -0.75 -7.11 12.15
N ASN A 156 -0.78 -6.01 11.41
CA ASN A 156 0.41 -5.28 10.97
C ASN A 156 1.43 -6.17 10.24
N GLY A 157 0.94 -7.16 9.47
CA GLY A 157 1.75 -8.11 8.72
C GLY A 157 2.17 -9.37 9.49
N SER A 158 1.97 -9.44 10.81
CA SER A 158 2.25 -10.64 11.60
C SER A 158 0.98 -11.42 11.92
N VAL A 159 1.03 -12.75 11.90
CA VAL A 159 -0.10 -13.60 12.26
C VAL A 159 -0.59 -13.30 13.68
N GLU A 160 -1.90 -13.08 13.79
CA GLU A 160 -2.64 -12.89 15.04
C GLU A 160 -3.56 -14.09 15.32
N SER A 161 -4.19 -14.67 14.29
CA SER A 161 -5.01 -15.89 14.39
C SER A 161 -5.07 -16.69 13.08
N GLY A 162 -5.45 -17.97 13.17
CA GLY A 162 -5.62 -18.85 12.01
C GLY A 162 -4.31 -19.46 11.49
N LYS A 163 -3.26 -19.52 12.31
CA LYS A 163 -1.96 -20.11 11.92
C LYS A 163 -2.10 -21.56 11.45
N GLU A 164 -2.94 -22.35 12.12
CA GLU A 164 -3.24 -23.73 11.76
C GLU A 164 -3.91 -23.87 10.40
N ILE A 165 -4.72 -22.88 10.00
CA ILE A 165 -5.37 -22.81 8.67
C ILE A 165 -4.29 -22.58 7.61
N TRP A 166 -3.36 -21.67 7.87
CA TRP A 166 -2.21 -21.42 7.00
C TRP A 166 -1.30 -22.66 6.86
N GLU A 167 -0.98 -23.31 7.98
CA GLU A 167 -0.13 -24.51 7.99
C GLU A 167 -0.76 -25.68 7.21
N ASP A 168 -2.08 -25.88 7.32
CA ASP A 168 -2.81 -26.87 6.52
C ASP A 168 -2.81 -26.51 5.03
N PHE A 169 -3.07 -25.25 4.69
CA PHE A 169 -2.96 -24.75 3.31
C PHE A 169 -1.57 -25.03 2.74
N TYR A 170 -0.51 -24.58 3.41
CA TYR A 170 0.87 -24.78 2.97
C TYR A 170 1.26 -26.27 2.86
N THR A 171 0.80 -27.10 3.80
CA THR A 171 1.03 -28.55 3.76
C THR A 171 0.35 -29.22 2.57
N LYS A 172 -0.82 -28.75 2.16
CA LYS A 172 -1.53 -29.25 0.97
C LYS A 172 -0.84 -28.81 -0.31
N THR A 173 -0.53 -27.52 -0.45
CA THR A 173 0.04 -26.99 -1.70
C THR A 173 1.46 -27.49 -1.96
N SER A 174 2.28 -27.68 -0.90
CA SER A 174 3.60 -28.32 -1.01
C SER A 174 3.56 -29.78 -1.50
N LYS A 175 2.38 -30.42 -1.44
CA LYS A 175 2.11 -31.76 -1.98
C LYS A 175 1.37 -31.72 -3.32
N HIS A 176 1.30 -30.55 -3.96
CA HIS A 176 0.56 -30.31 -5.19
C HIS A 176 -0.96 -30.60 -5.08
N MET A 177 -1.53 -30.50 -3.87
CA MET A 177 -2.96 -30.69 -3.66
C MET A 177 -3.69 -29.35 -3.75
N PRO A 178 -4.86 -29.28 -4.42
CA PRO A 178 -5.65 -28.07 -4.45
C PRO A 178 -6.07 -27.62 -3.04
N ALA A 179 -5.96 -26.32 -2.78
CA ALA A 179 -6.30 -25.72 -1.49
C ALA A 179 -6.67 -24.24 -1.67
N SER A 180 -7.36 -23.68 -0.68
CA SER A 180 -7.66 -22.25 -0.64
C SER A 180 -7.63 -21.74 0.80
N VAL A 181 -7.24 -20.48 0.97
CA VAL A 181 -7.24 -19.79 2.25
C VAL A 181 -7.68 -18.34 2.06
N ILE A 182 -8.41 -17.81 3.04
CA ILE A 182 -8.72 -16.38 3.14
C ILE A 182 -7.72 -15.75 4.10
N ILE A 183 -7.09 -14.67 3.66
CA ILE A 183 -6.15 -13.88 4.45
C ILE A 183 -6.77 -12.51 4.67
N ALA A 184 -6.82 -12.07 5.91
CA ALA A 184 -7.30 -10.78 6.34
C ALA A 184 -6.12 -9.96 6.88
N ASP A 185 -5.73 -8.91 6.15
CA ASP A 185 -4.69 -7.97 6.54
C ASP A 185 -5.33 -6.83 7.34
N CYS A 186 -5.06 -6.79 8.64
CA CYS A 186 -5.47 -5.73 9.54
C CYS A 186 -4.29 -4.81 9.85
N TYR A 187 -4.44 -3.50 9.65
CA TYR A 187 -3.43 -2.52 10.06
C TYR A 187 -3.98 -1.58 11.11
N THR A 188 -3.13 -1.21 12.06
CA THR A 188 -3.39 -0.15 13.03
C THR A 188 -2.65 1.12 12.64
N GLN A 189 -3.11 2.26 13.16
CA GLN A 189 -2.43 3.53 12.92
C GLN A 189 -1.02 3.50 13.51
N SER A 190 -0.07 4.13 12.82
CA SER A 190 1.31 4.22 13.27
C SER A 190 1.51 5.35 14.29
N SER A 191 2.31 5.11 15.33
CA SER A 191 2.69 6.16 16.29
C SER A 191 3.64 7.19 15.70
N ASN A 192 4.34 6.85 14.62
CA ASN A 192 5.43 7.63 14.00
C ASN A 192 4.95 8.60 12.91
N VAL A 193 3.65 8.89 12.85
CA VAL A 193 3.11 9.88 11.91
C VAL A 193 2.93 11.24 12.59
N SER A 194 2.97 12.31 11.80
CA SER A 194 2.78 13.68 12.28
C SER A 194 1.36 13.87 12.83
N GLU A 195 1.17 14.81 13.77
CA GLU A 195 -0.15 15.06 14.37
C GLU A 195 -1.20 15.44 13.32
N ALA A 196 -0.81 16.21 12.30
CA ALA A 196 -1.67 16.52 11.17
C ALA A 196 -2.13 15.26 10.42
N LEU A 197 -1.24 14.28 10.23
CA LEU A 197 -1.60 13.00 9.59
C LEU A 197 -2.48 12.16 10.51
N LYS A 198 -2.20 12.13 11.82
CA LYS A 198 -3.05 11.44 12.80
C LYS A 198 -4.49 11.94 12.75
N GLN A 199 -4.66 13.26 12.66
CA GLN A 199 -5.97 13.90 12.55
C GLN A 199 -6.63 13.63 11.20
N ALA A 200 -5.88 13.70 10.10
CA ALA A 200 -6.41 13.43 8.76
C ALA A 200 -6.85 11.97 8.55
N GLU A 201 -6.21 11.03 9.26
CA GLU A 201 -6.53 9.60 9.27
C GLU A 201 -7.50 9.21 10.41
N ALA A 202 -8.08 10.19 11.11
CA ALA A 202 -8.99 9.91 12.22
C ALA A 202 -10.21 9.13 11.72
N GLY A 203 -10.37 7.90 12.21
CA GLY A 203 -11.44 6.99 11.80
C GLY A 203 -11.09 6.07 10.63
N ASP A 204 -9.89 6.19 10.05
CA ASP A 204 -9.43 5.31 8.96
C ASP A 204 -8.94 3.96 9.48
N TYR A 205 -8.57 3.89 10.77
CA TYR A 205 -8.01 2.72 11.41
C TYR A 205 -8.88 2.21 12.56
N PRO A 206 -8.86 0.89 12.85
CA PRO A 206 -8.11 -0.13 12.12
C PRO A 206 -8.71 -0.37 10.73
N CYS A 207 -7.85 -0.66 9.75
CA CYS A 207 -8.29 -1.00 8.40
C CYS A 207 -8.12 -2.50 8.16
N LEU A 208 -9.03 -3.08 7.38
CA LEU A 208 -9.10 -4.52 7.16
C LEU A 208 -9.30 -4.80 5.68
N TYR A 209 -8.36 -5.55 5.11
CA TYR A 209 -8.37 -5.96 3.71
C TYR A 209 -8.40 -7.47 3.63
N PHE A 210 -9.10 -8.02 2.65
CA PHE A 210 -9.17 -9.46 2.45
C PHE A 210 -8.54 -9.83 1.12
N LYS A 211 -7.88 -10.97 1.11
CA LYS A 211 -7.36 -11.63 -0.08
C LYS A 211 -7.76 -13.10 -0.01
N LYS A 212 -8.08 -13.67 -1.15
CA LYS A 212 -8.24 -15.11 -1.31
C LYS A 212 -7.03 -15.64 -2.05
N LEU A 213 -6.36 -16.61 -1.44
CA LEU A 213 -5.29 -17.35 -2.08
C LEU A 213 -5.79 -18.76 -2.41
N THR A 214 -5.78 -19.11 -3.68
CA THR A 214 -6.14 -20.44 -4.16
C THR A 214 -4.94 -21.08 -4.83
N TYR A 215 -4.79 -22.39 -4.70
CA TYR A 215 -3.85 -23.19 -5.46
C TYR A 215 -4.60 -24.35 -6.11
N ASP A 216 -4.43 -24.55 -7.40
CA ASP A 216 -5.19 -25.54 -8.17
C ASP A 216 -4.43 -26.87 -8.40
N GLY A 217 -3.22 -26.99 -7.84
CA GLY A 217 -2.30 -28.10 -8.09
C GLY A 217 -1.18 -27.75 -9.07
N VAL A 218 -1.26 -26.59 -9.73
CA VAL A 218 -0.28 -26.10 -10.70
C VAL A 218 0.18 -24.69 -10.33
N GLU A 219 -0.75 -23.75 -10.16
CA GLU A 219 -0.46 -22.33 -9.91
C GLU A 219 -1.26 -21.77 -8.74
N TYR A 220 -0.72 -20.72 -8.15
CA TYR A 220 -1.36 -19.92 -7.13
C TYR A 220 -2.08 -18.73 -7.76
N VAL A 221 -3.28 -18.46 -7.29
CA VAL A 221 -4.11 -17.32 -7.69
C VAL A 221 -4.42 -16.51 -6.45
N LEU A 222 -3.97 -15.25 -6.44
CA LEU A 222 -4.23 -14.29 -5.38
C LEU A 222 -5.28 -13.28 -5.89
N GLU A 223 -6.47 -13.33 -5.29
CA GLU A 223 -7.61 -12.48 -5.64
C GLU A 223 -7.89 -11.49 -4.50
N PRO A 224 -8.00 -10.17 -4.76
CA PRO A 224 -8.51 -9.25 -3.75
C PRO A 224 -9.98 -9.56 -3.46
N VAL A 225 -10.37 -9.43 -2.19
CA VAL A 225 -11.76 -9.54 -1.75
C VAL A 225 -12.18 -8.16 -1.27
N CYS A 226 -13.14 -7.59 -1.99
CA CYS A 226 -13.67 -6.26 -1.71
C CYS A 226 -14.93 -6.35 -0.86
N ARG A 227 -15.15 -5.33 -0.03
CA ARG A 227 -16.44 -5.13 0.63
C ARG A 227 -17.36 -4.36 -0.33
N VAL A 228 -18.51 -4.94 -0.65
CA VAL A 228 -19.58 -4.30 -1.43
C VAL A 228 -20.86 -4.46 -0.61
N ASP A 229 -21.50 -3.35 -0.23
CA ASP A 229 -22.77 -3.34 0.52
C ASP A 229 -22.80 -4.30 1.73
N ASP A 230 -21.75 -4.26 2.55
CA ASP A 230 -21.56 -5.12 3.74
C ASP A 230 -21.30 -6.62 3.48
N GLU A 231 -21.14 -7.04 2.22
CA GLU A 231 -20.71 -8.39 1.85
C GLU A 231 -19.27 -8.39 1.32
N TYR A 232 -18.54 -9.49 1.60
CA TYR A 232 -17.20 -9.71 1.06
C TYR A 232 -17.29 -10.50 -0.24
N VAL A 233 -16.96 -9.85 -1.35
CA VAL A 233 -17.03 -10.43 -2.70
C VAL A 233 -15.67 -10.35 -3.38
N VAL A 234 -15.31 -11.43 -4.07
CA VAL A 234 -14.25 -11.35 -5.09
C VAL A 234 -14.85 -10.58 -6.26
N ARG A 235 -14.40 -9.34 -6.47
CA ARG A 235 -14.93 -8.49 -7.54
C ARG A 235 -14.37 -9.00 -8.87
N LYS A 236 -15.25 -9.56 -9.70
CA LYS A 236 -14.94 -10.01 -11.06
C LYS A 236 -15.49 -9.01 -12.07
N ASP A 237 -15.07 -7.76 -11.97
CA ASP A 237 -15.39 -6.78 -12.99
C ASP A 237 -14.41 -6.99 -14.16
N GLU A 238 -14.91 -7.10 -15.39
CA GLU A 238 -14.11 -7.38 -16.60
C GLU A 238 -13.02 -6.32 -16.86
N ASP A 239 -13.16 -5.11 -16.31
CA ASP A 239 -12.18 -4.02 -16.35
C ASP A 239 -11.20 -3.99 -15.15
N TYR A 240 -11.47 -4.81 -14.12
CA TYR A 240 -10.75 -4.88 -12.83
C TYR A 240 -10.03 -6.21 -12.58
N ASP A 241 -10.04 -7.13 -13.55
CA ASP A 241 -9.20 -8.36 -13.55
C ASP A 241 -7.69 -8.06 -13.48
N ARG A 242 -7.30 -6.77 -13.45
CA ARG A 242 -5.93 -6.28 -13.26
C ARG A 242 -5.35 -6.54 -11.87
N ASP A 243 -6.19 -6.81 -10.85
CA ASP A 243 -5.70 -7.05 -9.50
C ASP A 243 -5.56 -8.55 -9.15
N THR A 244 -6.14 -9.45 -9.96
CA THR A 244 -5.89 -10.89 -9.84
C THR A 244 -4.46 -11.20 -10.25
N LYS A 245 -3.69 -11.83 -9.35
CA LYS A 245 -2.29 -12.16 -9.62
C LYS A 245 -2.08 -13.66 -9.61
N TYR A 246 -1.32 -14.13 -10.58
CA TYR A 246 -0.97 -15.53 -10.76
C TYR A 246 0.50 -15.72 -10.39
N PHE A 247 0.81 -16.82 -9.71
CA PHE A 247 2.15 -17.13 -9.26
C PHE A 247 2.44 -18.61 -9.36
N LYS A 248 3.66 -18.98 -9.72
CA LYS A 248 4.07 -20.39 -9.79
C LYS A 248 4.52 -20.97 -8.46
N TYR A 249 5.13 -20.16 -7.61
CA TYR A 249 5.80 -20.65 -6.41
C TYR A 249 5.32 -19.92 -5.17
N LEU A 250 5.26 -20.66 -4.07
CA LEU A 250 5.15 -20.14 -2.71
C LEU A 250 6.45 -20.49 -1.99
N ARG A 251 7.22 -19.48 -1.59
CA ARG A 251 8.52 -19.62 -0.92
C ARG A 251 8.39 -19.23 0.54
N HIS A 252 9.00 -20.01 1.41
CA HIS A 252 9.12 -19.72 2.83
C HIS A 252 10.54 -19.22 3.12
N PHE A 253 10.64 -18.07 3.78
CA PHE A 253 11.89 -17.45 4.20
C PHE A 253 11.86 -17.18 5.70
N GLU A 254 12.97 -17.39 6.37
CA GLU A 254 13.11 -17.07 7.79
C GLU A 254 14.51 -16.53 8.08
N GLY A 255 14.60 -15.60 9.02
CA GLY A 255 15.87 -14.94 9.31
C GLY A 255 15.78 -13.91 10.42
N GLU A 256 16.96 -13.50 10.89
CA GLU A 256 17.10 -12.32 11.74
C GLU A 256 16.99 -11.05 10.88
N ALA A 257 16.60 -9.95 11.50
CA ALA A 257 16.55 -8.66 10.84
C ALA A 257 17.90 -8.30 10.20
N GLU A 258 17.87 -7.95 8.92
CA GLU A 258 19.07 -7.66 8.12
C GLU A 258 19.82 -6.42 8.64
N PHE A 259 19.06 -5.48 9.22
CA PHE A 259 19.58 -4.25 9.78
C PHE A 259 19.06 -3.99 11.20
N PRO A 260 19.90 -3.44 12.10
CA PRO A 260 19.47 -3.06 13.45
C PRO A 260 18.30 -2.08 13.50
N THR A 261 18.11 -1.29 12.43
CA THR A 261 17.04 -0.28 12.28
C THR A 261 15.69 -0.86 11.87
N MET A 262 15.61 -2.13 11.47
CA MET A 262 14.33 -2.79 11.20
C MET A 262 13.46 -2.81 12.45
N ILE A 263 12.15 -2.70 12.28
CA ILE A 263 11.18 -2.68 13.40
C ILE A 263 10.91 -4.07 14.01
N TYR A 264 11.42 -5.13 13.38
CA TYR A 264 11.41 -6.51 13.89
C TYR A 264 12.84 -6.98 14.19
N SER A 265 12.96 -8.06 14.97
CA SER A 265 14.22 -8.76 15.25
C SER A 265 14.35 -10.07 14.47
N TYR A 266 13.23 -10.71 14.16
CA TYR A 266 13.16 -11.97 13.42
C TYR A 266 11.88 -12.01 12.58
N TYR A 267 11.93 -12.74 11.46
CA TYR A 267 10.79 -12.97 10.60
C TYR A 267 10.72 -14.42 10.11
N SER A 268 9.50 -14.87 9.83
CA SER A 268 9.16 -16.09 9.09
C SER A 268 8.03 -15.75 8.13
N ILE A 269 8.33 -15.61 6.85
CA ILE A 269 7.42 -15.05 5.84
C ILE A 269 7.25 -15.96 4.65
N TYR A 270 6.10 -15.84 3.99
CA TYR A 270 5.76 -16.60 2.80
C TYR A 270 5.47 -15.65 1.65
N ILE A 271 6.21 -15.83 0.57
CA ILE A 271 6.19 -14.98 -0.61
C ILE A 271 5.76 -15.81 -1.82
N LEU A 272 4.73 -15.33 -2.52
CA LEU A 272 4.38 -15.78 -3.85
C LEU A 272 5.31 -15.15 -4.88
N THR A 273 5.79 -15.92 -5.85
CA THR A 273 6.65 -15.43 -6.94
C THR A 273 6.49 -16.29 -8.20
N ASP A 274 6.70 -15.67 -9.35
CA ASP A 274 6.77 -16.34 -10.64
C ASP A 274 8.15 -16.88 -10.98
N ASP A 275 9.18 -16.36 -10.30
CA ASP A 275 10.55 -16.80 -10.47
C ASP A 275 10.87 -17.93 -9.48
N GLY A 276 11.70 -18.87 -9.92
CA GLY A 276 12.25 -19.92 -9.07
C GLY A 276 13.23 -19.41 -8.02
N ALA A 277 13.45 -18.09 -7.94
CA ALA A 277 14.34 -17.41 -7.00
C ALA A 277 14.29 -18.05 -5.61
N SER A 278 15.48 -18.34 -5.10
CA SER A 278 15.69 -19.02 -3.82
C SER A 278 16.07 -18.07 -2.70
N ASP A 279 16.21 -16.77 -2.99
CA ASP A 279 16.65 -15.74 -2.06
C ASP A 279 15.64 -14.60 -2.00
N ARG A 280 15.34 -14.15 -0.78
CA ARG A 280 14.45 -13.01 -0.52
C ARG A 280 15.06 -11.71 -1.05
N ASP A 281 16.37 -11.52 -0.86
CA ASP A 281 17.05 -10.29 -1.26
C ASP A 281 17.02 -10.12 -2.79
N GLU A 282 17.10 -11.21 -3.54
CA GLU A 282 16.97 -11.21 -5.00
C GLU A 282 15.57 -10.73 -5.43
N ILE A 283 14.52 -11.22 -4.77
CA ILE A 283 13.14 -10.83 -5.03
C ILE A 283 12.93 -9.34 -4.72
N GLU A 284 13.31 -8.88 -3.53
CA GLU A 284 13.08 -7.50 -3.10
C GLU A 284 13.95 -6.49 -3.87
N SER A 285 15.21 -6.82 -4.13
CA SER A 285 16.11 -5.92 -4.86
C SER A 285 15.75 -5.76 -6.35
N SER A 286 15.06 -6.75 -6.94
CA SER A 286 14.59 -6.69 -8.33
C SER A 286 13.66 -5.51 -8.62
N GLN A 287 12.94 -5.00 -7.60
CA GLN A 287 12.05 -3.85 -7.76
C GLN A 287 12.77 -2.54 -8.14
N TRP A 288 14.08 -2.50 -7.91
CA TRP A 288 14.91 -1.32 -8.20
C TRP A 288 15.61 -1.41 -9.56
N MET A 289 15.39 -2.50 -10.31
CA MET A 289 15.86 -2.64 -11.69
C MET A 289 14.92 -1.89 -12.64
N ASP A 290 15.43 -1.49 -13.82
CA ASP A 290 14.56 -0.94 -14.87
C ASP A 290 13.45 -1.96 -15.22
N THR A 291 12.29 -1.45 -15.66
CA THR A 291 10.98 -2.12 -15.67
C THR A 291 10.90 -3.48 -16.40
N THR A 292 11.98 -3.94 -17.03
CA THR A 292 12.10 -5.23 -17.72
C THR A 292 12.62 -6.38 -16.86
N GLY A 293 13.13 -6.12 -15.64
CA GLY A 293 13.76 -7.14 -14.78
C GLY A 293 13.13 -7.37 -13.40
N ALA A 294 12.07 -6.66 -13.04
CA ALA A 294 11.45 -6.80 -11.73
C ALA A 294 10.71 -8.14 -11.59
N ILE A 295 11.00 -8.86 -10.50
CA ILE A 295 10.32 -10.10 -10.16
C ILE A 295 8.98 -9.74 -9.51
N LEU A 296 7.88 -10.22 -10.11
CA LEU A 296 6.56 -10.07 -9.51
C LEU A 296 6.48 -10.94 -8.26
N TYR A 297 6.16 -10.34 -7.12
CA TYR A 297 5.95 -11.05 -5.87
C TYR A 297 4.81 -10.49 -5.03
N ALA A 298 4.34 -11.30 -4.08
CA ALA A 298 3.41 -10.88 -3.03
C ALA A 298 3.70 -11.63 -1.72
N GLU A 299 3.91 -10.88 -0.63
CA GLU A 299 3.90 -11.48 0.71
C GLU A 299 2.44 -11.78 1.10
N VAL A 300 2.20 -13.01 1.55
CA VAL A 300 0.84 -13.52 1.85
C VAL A 300 0.68 -14.04 3.27
N PHE A 301 1.79 -14.25 3.99
CA PHE A 301 1.79 -14.63 5.39
C PHE A 301 3.11 -14.23 6.02
N GLY A 302 3.06 -13.71 7.25
CA GLY A 302 4.25 -13.36 8.01
C GLY A 302 4.07 -13.64 9.50
N GLU A 303 5.14 -14.07 10.15
CA GLU A 303 5.31 -14.06 11.60
C GLU A 303 6.52 -13.21 11.92
N TYR A 304 6.31 -12.10 12.62
CA TYR A 304 7.37 -11.18 12.99
C TYR A 304 7.53 -11.13 14.50
N THR A 305 8.78 -11.17 14.96
CA THR A 305 9.10 -10.76 16.33
C THR A 305 9.34 -9.25 16.32
N TRP A 306 8.29 -8.48 16.60
CA TRP A 306 8.39 -7.02 16.68
C TRP A 306 9.29 -6.59 17.84
N LYS A 307 10.06 -5.52 17.65
CA LYS A 307 10.79 -4.86 18.73
C LYS A 307 9.85 -4.00 19.57
N ASP A 308 10.20 -3.73 20.81
CA ASP A 308 9.39 -2.91 21.74
C ASP A 308 9.09 -1.50 21.21
N ASN A 309 9.92 -0.98 20.31
CA ASN A 309 9.77 0.32 19.67
C ASN A 309 9.06 0.26 18.31
N ALA A 310 8.46 -0.88 17.94
CA ALA A 310 7.65 -0.98 16.73
C ALA A 310 6.51 0.03 16.80
N PRO A 311 6.29 0.85 15.76
CA PRO A 311 5.45 2.04 15.86
C PRO A 311 3.96 1.73 15.65
N PHE A 312 3.47 0.61 16.16
CA PHE A 312 2.08 0.21 15.99
C PHE A 312 1.26 0.63 17.20
N LEU A 313 0.22 1.43 16.98
CA LEU A 313 -0.75 1.69 18.04
C LEU A 313 -1.58 0.42 18.29
N PRO A 314 -1.98 0.15 19.55
CA PRO A 314 -2.83 -0.98 19.86
C PRO A 314 -4.18 -0.86 19.15
N LEU A 315 -4.85 -1.99 18.92
CA LEU A 315 -6.26 -1.99 18.52
C LEU A 315 -7.08 -1.27 19.62
N GLN A 316 -7.77 -0.20 19.26
CA GLN A 316 -8.62 0.61 20.13
C GLN A 316 -10.09 0.42 19.82
#